data_AF-A0A5F8G6Z1-F1
#
_entry.id   AF-A0A5F8G6Z1-F1
#
_cell.length_a   1.000
_cell.length_b   1.000
_cell.length_c   1.000
_cell.angle_alpha   90.00
_cell.angle_beta   90.00
_cell.angle_gamma   90.00
#
_symmetry.space_group_name_H-M   'P 1'
#
loop_
_entity.id
_entity.type
_entity.pdbx_description
1 polymer ?
#
loop_
_entity_poly.entity_id
_entity_poly.type
_entity_poly.pdbx_seq_one_letter_code
_entity_poly.pdbx_strand_id
1 'polypeptide(L)'
;MEPVESGSTADEEEERVMEQRPRTRSNPEGAEDRALSAQASVGNRSEGEGEAASADDSPQNPPSINGKSWQVPPQTPEFQVRTPRVNCPEKVIICLDLSEEMSLPKLESFNGSKTNALNVSQKMIEMFVRTKHKIDKCHEFALVVVNDDTTWKMLQCPYFFFDVVYIHNGTEEKEEETSWKDTYALFGGLDSKGTSYKYEVSLTGPAVELHNCMAKLLAHPLQRPFQTHASYSLLEEEEPAEMEATV
;
A
#
# COMPACT_ATOMS: atom_id res chain seq x y z
N MET A 1 67.05 -39.11 25.45
CA MET A 1 67.11 -38.35 26.71
C MET A 1 65.98 -37.34 26.63
N GLU A 2 64.83 -37.66 27.22
CA GLU A 2 63.79 -36.68 27.59
C GLU A 2 64.10 -36.17 29.04
N PRO A 3 63.37 -35.24 29.72
CA PRO A 3 61.99 -34.73 29.44
C PRO A 3 61.66 -33.25 29.87
N VAL A 4 60.34 -32.94 29.84
CA VAL A 4 59.52 -32.01 30.70
C VAL A 4 59.48 -30.52 30.31
N GLU A 5 58.41 -29.97 29.70
CA GLU A 5 57.01 -29.62 30.11
C GLU A 5 56.78 -28.19 30.65
N SER A 6 55.54 -27.73 30.41
CA SER A 6 54.66 -26.84 31.21
C SER A 6 54.37 -25.47 30.55
N GLY A 7 53.12 -25.10 30.24
CA GLY A 7 51.84 -25.71 30.61
C GLY A 7 50.63 -25.23 29.80
N SER A 8 49.56 -25.99 30.02
CA SER A 8 48.16 -25.85 29.61
C SER A 8 47.52 -24.55 30.13
N THR A 9 46.39 -24.06 29.59
CA THR A 9 45.04 -24.56 29.91
C THR A 9 44.07 -24.45 28.72
N ALA A 10 43.39 -25.56 28.46
CA ALA A 10 42.08 -25.61 27.83
C ALA A 10 41.03 -24.98 28.74
N ASP A 11 39.95 -24.46 28.15
CA ASP A 11 38.59 -24.65 28.66
C ASP A 11 37.61 -24.45 27.48
N GLU A 12 36.98 -25.55 27.11
CA GLU A 12 35.74 -25.64 26.33
C GLU A 12 34.54 -25.33 27.26
N GLU A 13 33.31 -25.46 26.73
CA GLU A 13 32.01 -25.37 27.41
C GLU A 13 31.43 -23.93 27.53
N GLU A 14 30.16 -23.63 27.24
CA GLU A 14 29.00 -24.44 26.91
C GLU A 14 27.90 -23.52 26.35
N GLU A 15 26.96 -24.13 25.64
CA GLU A 15 25.71 -23.53 25.18
C GLU A 15 24.95 -22.75 26.27
N ARG A 16 24.38 -21.59 25.88
CA ARG A 16 23.03 -21.23 26.35
C ARG A 16 22.14 -20.92 25.16
N VAL A 17 21.52 -21.98 24.67
CA VAL A 17 20.22 -21.91 24.00
C VAL A 17 19.22 -21.37 25.03
N MET A 18 18.97 -20.06 25.01
CA MET A 18 17.76 -19.52 25.63
C MET A 18 16.63 -19.65 24.60
N GLU A 19 15.84 -20.70 24.79
CA GLU A 19 14.56 -20.94 24.14
C GLU A 19 13.67 -19.69 24.26
N GLN A 20 13.65 -18.85 23.22
CA GLN A 20 12.77 -17.68 23.19
C GLN A 20 11.35 -18.16 22.89
N ARG A 21 10.64 -18.43 24.00
CA ARG A 21 9.21 -18.66 24.06
C ARG A 21 8.45 -17.66 23.17
N PRO A 22 7.49 -18.10 22.33
CA PRO A 22 6.78 -17.20 21.44
C PRO A 22 6.04 -16.13 22.26
N ARG A 23 6.39 -14.86 22.05
CA ARG A 23 5.72 -13.72 22.69
C ARG A 23 4.37 -13.49 22.00
N THR A 24 3.35 -14.22 22.45
CA THR A 24 1.98 -13.75 22.37
C THR A 24 1.74 -12.81 23.55
N ARG A 25 1.37 -11.55 23.26
CA ARG A 25 0.33 -10.78 23.97
C ARG A 25 0.39 -9.31 23.53
N SER A 26 -0.58 -8.96 22.70
CA SER A 26 -1.53 -7.88 23.01
C SER A 26 -1.43 -7.31 24.43
N ASN A 27 -0.81 -6.13 24.60
CA ASN A 27 -1.35 -4.95 25.31
C ASN A 27 -0.36 -3.76 25.20
N PRO A 28 -0.82 -2.49 25.25
CA PRO A 28 0.02 -1.30 25.11
C PRO A 28 0.59 -0.89 26.46
N GLU A 29 1.86 -0.51 26.52
CA GLU A 29 2.51 -0.02 27.73
C GLU A 29 2.69 1.50 27.65
N GLY A 30 2.03 2.20 28.59
CA GLY A 30 2.64 3.33 29.28
C GLY A 30 2.59 4.68 28.58
N ALA A 31 1.39 5.26 28.47
CA ALA A 31 1.22 6.69 28.46
C ALA A 31 1.49 7.24 29.87
N GLU A 32 2.70 7.74 30.11
CA GLU A 32 3.02 8.48 31.34
C GLU A 32 4.12 9.48 31.06
N ASP A 33 3.73 10.68 30.60
CA ASP A 33 4.53 11.91 30.75
C ASP A 33 3.72 13.19 30.46
N ARG A 34 2.52 13.31 31.05
CA ARG A 34 1.80 14.60 31.01
C ARG A 34 1.01 14.89 32.29
N ALA A 35 1.73 15.26 33.34
CA ALA A 35 1.27 16.24 34.32
C ALA A 35 2.21 17.45 34.13
N LEU A 36 1.76 18.67 33.82
CA LEU A 36 0.99 19.58 34.67
C LEU A 36 0.44 20.74 33.80
N SER A 37 -0.88 20.94 33.75
CA SER A 37 -1.54 22.26 33.70
C SER A 37 -3.06 22.08 33.74
N ALA A 38 -3.72 22.80 34.64
CA ALA A 38 -5.07 22.58 35.11
C ALA A 38 -6.19 23.31 34.31
N GLN A 39 -7.43 22.90 34.64
CA GLN A 39 -8.76 23.53 34.42
C GLN A 39 -9.46 23.25 33.07
N ALA A 40 -10.76 22.93 32.97
CA ALA A 40 -11.86 22.67 33.92
C ALA A 40 -13.08 22.08 33.16
N SER A 41 -14.00 21.38 33.87
CA SER A 41 -15.49 21.32 33.67
C SER A 41 -16.04 20.86 32.30
N VAL A 42 -17.02 19.94 32.09
CA VAL A 42 -18.21 19.47 32.81
C VAL A 42 -18.70 18.19 32.10
N GLY A 43 -19.25 17.21 32.84
CA GLY A 43 -20.49 16.52 32.41
C GLY A 43 -20.49 14.99 32.38
N ASN A 44 -21.03 14.39 33.45
CA ASN A 44 -21.35 12.96 33.60
C ASN A 44 -22.47 12.44 32.66
N ARG A 45 -22.39 11.14 32.37
CA ARG A 45 -23.47 10.09 32.36
C ARG A 45 -23.19 9.09 31.23
N SER A 46 -23.48 7.79 31.27
CA SER A 46 -23.72 6.74 32.27
C SER A 46 -23.81 5.46 31.42
N GLU A 47 -23.20 4.37 31.87
CA GLU A 47 -23.27 3.04 31.21
C GLU A 47 -24.71 2.51 31.17
N GLY A 48 -25.04 1.79 30.11
CA GLY A 48 -26.33 1.13 29.92
C GLY A 48 -26.21 -0.08 29.02
N GLU A 49 -25.97 -1.23 29.63
CA GLU A 49 -26.16 -2.57 29.07
C GLU A 49 -27.66 -2.84 28.86
N GLY A 50 -28.02 -3.64 27.85
CA GLY A 50 -29.41 -4.04 27.61
C GLY A 50 -29.56 -5.07 26.50
N GLU A 51 -29.78 -6.31 26.92
CA GLU A 51 -29.97 -7.54 26.15
C GLU A 51 -31.17 -7.57 25.20
N ALA A 52 -31.10 -8.58 24.33
CA ALA A 52 -32.01 -8.95 23.24
C ALA A 52 -33.45 -9.29 23.67
N ALA A 53 -34.39 -9.08 22.75
CA ALA A 53 -35.62 -9.86 22.68
C ALA A 53 -36.07 -10.00 21.21
N SER A 54 -36.12 -11.26 20.76
CA SER A 54 -36.81 -11.70 19.55
C SER A 54 -38.32 -11.65 19.76
N ALA A 55 -39.07 -11.22 18.75
CA ALA A 55 -40.47 -11.61 18.56
C ALA A 55 -40.79 -11.62 17.07
N ASP A 56 -41.11 -12.82 16.60
CA ASP A 56 -41.71 -13.14 15.31
C ASP A 56 -43.22 -12.90 15.43
N ASP A 57 -43.81 -12.06 14.57
CA ASP A 57 -45.23 -12.16 14.20
C ASP A 57 -45.51 -11.33 12.94
N SER A 58 -46.00 -12.00 11.90
CA SER A 58 -46.51 -11.38 10.66
C SER A 58 -48.04 -11.27 10.73
N PRO A 59 -48.62 -10.21 10.16
CA PRO A 59 -49.83 -10.42 9.36
C PRO A 59 -49.83 -9.72 8.00
N GLN A 60 -50.70 -10.26 7.15
CA GLN A 60 -50.80 -10.16 5.69
C GLN A 60 -51.17 -8.77 5.13
N ASN A 61 -50.64 -8.47 3.94
CA ASN A 61 -51.01 -7.35 3.05
C ASN A 61 -52.42 -7.48 2.44
N PRO A 62 -53.02 -6.34 2.04
CA PRO A 62 -53.70 -6.24 0.75
C PRO A 62 -53.14 -5.08 -0.12
N PRO A 63 -53.47 -5.04 -1.43
CA PRO A 63 -52.54 -4.64 -2.47
C PRO A 63 -52.55 -3.13 -2.74
N SER A 64 -51.40 -2.57 -3.08
CA SER A 64 -51.31 -1.22 -3.65
C SER A 64 -50.33 -1.15 -4.81
N ILE A 65 -50.73 -0.30 -5.75
CA ILE A 65 -50.36 -0.19 -7.15
C ILE A 65 -48.99 0.49 -7.35
N ASN A 66 -48.24 0.03 -8.35
CA ASN A 66 -47.09 0.67 -8.99
C ASN A 66 -45.99 1.24 -8.08
N GLY A 67 -45.02 0.39 -7.73
CA GLY A 67 -43.68 0.81 -7.33
C GLY A 67 -42.67 0.24 -8.31
N LYS A 68 -42.04 1.10 -9.12
CA LYS A 68 -40.89 0.73 -9.97
C LYS A 68 -39.87 0.02 -9.09
N SER A 69 -39.44 -1.18 -9.49
CA SER A 69 -38.32 -1.86 -8.84
C SER A 69 -37.12 -0.92 -8.87
N TRP A 70 -36.62 -0.55 -7.70
CA TRP A 70 -35.29 0.03 -7.57
C TRP A 70 -34.34 -1.00 -8.17
N GLN A 71 -33.89 -0.75 -9.38
CA GLN A 71 -32.85 -1.56 -9.98
C GLN A 71 -31.59 -1.28 -9.18
N VAL A 72 -31.18 -2.29 -8.39
CA VAL A 72 -29.85 -2.33 -7.81
C VAL A 72 -28.88 -2.14 -8.98
N PRO A 73 -27.99 -1.13 -8.94
CA PRO A 73 -26.93 -1.00 -9.93
C PRO A 73 -26.23 -2.36 -10.07
N PRO A 74 -25.77 -2.77 -11.26
CA PRO A 74 -25.05 -4.02 -11.43
C PRO A 74 -23.98 -4.09 -10.34
N GLN A 75 -24.09 -5.10 -9.46
CA GLN A 75 -23.20 -5.27 -8.33
C GLN A 75 -21.79 -5.28 -8.90
N THR A 76 -21.01 -4.25 -8.59
CA THR A 76 -19.56 -4.31 -8.74
C THR A 76 -19.11 -5.59 -8.04
N PRO A 77 -18.26 -6.42 -8.65
CA PRO A 77 -17.81 -7.64 -8.02
C PRO A 77 -17.29 -7.30 -6.62
N GLU A 78 -18.00 -7.78 -5.58
CA GLU A 78 -17.62 -7.50 -4.21
C GLU A 78 -16.36 -8.32 -3.90
N PHE A 79 -15.21 -7.68 -4.05
CA PHE A 79 -13.94 -8.28 -3.67
C PHE A 79 -13.92 -8.42 -2.15
N GLN A 80 -13.85 -9.65 -1.66
CA GLN A 80 -13.75 -9.93 -0.23
C GLN A 80 -12.27 -10.09 0.16
N VAL A 81 -11.74 -9.16 0.96
CA VAL A 81 -10.41 -9.32 1.56
C VAL A 81 -10.49 -10.37 2.66
N ARG A 82 -9.87 -11.52 2.43
CA ARG A 82 -9.83 -12.64 3.39
C ARG A 82 -8.59 -12.64 4.29
N THR A 83 -7.59 -11.84 3.95
CA THR A 83 -6.33 -11.78 4.68
C THR A 83 -6.42 -10.85 5.89
N PRO A 84 -5.73 -11.15 7.00
CA PRO A 84 -5.74 -10.31 8.20
C PRO A 84 -4.99 -9.00 7.95
N ARG A 85 -5.42 -7.91 8.60
CA ARG A 85 -4.74 -6.61 8.55
C ARG A 85 -3.59 -6.55 9.55
N VAL A 86 -2.42 -7.04 9.16
CA VAL A 86 -1.21 -7.09 10.00
C VAL A 86 -0.01 -6.48 9.27
N ASN A 87 0.97 -5.99 10.04
CA ASN A 87 2.23 -5.47 9.53
C ASN A 87 3.29 -6.57 9.64
N CYS A 88 3.35 -7.47 8.66
CA CYS A 88 4.33 -8.55 8.62
C CYS A 88 5.50 -8.16 7.70
N PRO A 89 6.69 -8.77 7.85
CA PRO A 89 7.79 -8.54 6.92
C PRO A 89 7.38 -8.82 5.47
N GLU A 90 7.66 -7.88 4.57
CA GLU A 90 7.35 -8.00 3.15
C GLU A 90 8.56 -8.54 2.37
N LYS A 91 8.30 -9.40 1.38
CA LYS A 91 9.29 -9.77 0.35
C LYS A 91 8.94 -9.03 -0.93
N VAL A 92 9.58 -7.88 -1.15
CA VAL A 92 9.25 -6.98 -2.26
C VAL A 92 10.12 -7.28 -3.47
N ILE A 93 9.50 -7.66 -4.57
CA ILE A 93 10.16 -7.85 -5.87
C ILE A 93 9.84 -6.64 -6.74
N ILE A 94 10.88 -5.92 -7.15
CA ILE A 94 10.77 -4.75 -8.02
C ILE A 94 11.11 -5.20 -9.44
N CYS A 95 10.15 -5.03 -10.34
CA CYS A 95 10.30 -5.29 -11.76
C CYS A 95 10.53 -3.95 -12.48
N LEU A 96 11.69 -3.78 -13.13
CA LEU A 96 12.01 -2.57 -13.88
C LEU A 96 12.09 -2.88 -15.37
N ASP A 97 11.31 -2.13 -16.16
CA ASP A 97 11.41 -2.14 -17.61
C ASP A 97 12.67 -1.38 -18.06
N LEU A 98 13.42 -1.98 -18.97
CA LEU A 98 14.64 -1.44 -19.59
C LEU A 98 14.47 -1.16 -21.08
N SER A 99 13.22 -1.04 -21.55
CA SER A 99 12.90 -0.62 -22.91
C SER A 99 13.56 0.72 -23.27
N GLU A 100 13.77 0.95 -24.56
CA GLU A 100 14.38 2.18 -25.07
C GLU A 100 13.56 3.42 -24.69
N GLU A 101 12.23 3.28 -24.61
CA GLU A 101 11.30 4.35 -24.21
C GLU A 101 11.60 4.90 -22.81
N MET A 102 12.05 4.05 -21.87
CA MET A 102 12.42 4.48 -20.52
C MET A 102 13.64 5.41 -20.51
N SER A 103 14.47 5.36 -21.56
CA SER A 103 15.71 6.15 -21.68
C SER A 103 15.50 7.51 -22.34
N LEU A 104 14.32 7.75 -22.93
CA LEU A 104 14.01 9.02 -23.62
C LEU A 104 13.75 10.16 -22.62
N PRO A 105 14.34 11.35 -22.83
CA PRO A 105 14.16 12.50 -21.95
C PRO A 105 12.82 13.21 -22.22
N LYS A 106 11.70 12.51 -22.01
CA LYS A 106 10.34 13.01 -22.28
C LYS A 106 9.67 13.64 -21.05
N LEU A 107 10.08 13.23 -19.84
CA LEU A 107 9.48 13.73 -18.58
C LEU A 107 10.04 15.09 -18.18
N GLU A 108 9.18 15.90 -17.57
CA GLU A 108 9.55 17.22 -17.04
C GLU A 108 9.83 17.16 -15.53
N SER A 109 11.04 17.55 -15.13
CA SER A 109 11.40 17.69 -13.70
C SER A 109 10.80 18.97 -13.11
N PHE A 110 10.72 19.07 -11.79
CA PHE A 110 10.18 20.25 -11.09
C PHE A 110 10.89 21.58 -11.44
N ASN A 111 12.15 21.51 -11.86
CA ASN A 111 12.94 22.67 -12.29
C ASN A 111 12.79 22.99 -13.80
N GLY A 112 11.83 22.37 -14.50
CA GLY A 112 11.61 22.51 -15.95
C GLY A 112 12.63 21.77 -16.83
N SER A 113 13.59 21.06 -16.24
CA SER A 113 14.57 20.27 -17.02
C SER A 113 13.97 18.93 -17.46
N LYS A 114 14.32 18.50 -18.68
CA LYS A 114 13.92 17.19 -19.18
C LYS A 114 14.75 16.08 -18.55
N THR A 115 14.10 14.99 -18.13
CA THR A 115 14.72 13.77 -17.61
C THR A 115 14.08 12.56 -18.24
N ASN A 116 14.76 11.42 -18.24
CA ASN A 116 14.19 10.16 -18.66
C ASN A 116 13.53 9.41 -17.50
N ALA A 117 12.62 8.48 -17.84
CA ALA A 117 11.87 7.70 -16.87
C ALA A 117 12.78 6.73 -16.10
N LEU A 118 13.86 6.23 -16.69
CA LEU A 118 14.82 5.34 -16.04
C LEU A 118 15.51 6.03 -14.84
N ASN A 119 15.99 7.26 -15.02
CA ASN A 119 16.64 8.05 -13.96
C ASN A 119 15.66 8.39 -12.82
N VAL A 120 14.41 8.74 -13.18
CA VAL A 120 13.35 8.98 -12.19
C VAL A 120 13.02 7.69 -11.44
N SER A 121 12.96 6.56 -12.17
CA SER A 121 12.67 5.24 -11.61
C SER A 121 13.75 4.78 -10.63
N GLN A 122 15.02 4.99 -10.95
CA GLN A 122 16.13 4.70 -10.03
C GLN A 122 15.98 5.47 -8.71
N LYS A 123 15.68 6.78 -8.78
CA LYS A 123 15.49 7.61 -7.58
C LYS A 123 14.27 7.19 -6.76
N MET A 124 13.14 6.93 -7.41
CA MET A 124 11.93 6.52 -6.70
C MET A 124 12.08 5.12 -6.06
N ILE A 125 12.77 4.19 -6.72
CA ILE A 125 13.10 2.87 -6.17
C ILE A 125 14.04 3.01 -4.96
N GLU A 126 15.08 3.85 -5.06
CA GLU A 126 15.97 4.11 -3.93
C GLU A 126 15.18 4.64 -2.71
N MET A 127 14.36 5.66 -2.92
CA MET A 127 13.52 6.23 -1.86
C MET A 127 12.55 5.20 -1.27
N PHE A 128 11.92 4.39 -2.12
CA PHE A 128 11.00 3.33 -1.70
C PHE A 128 11.69 2.31 -0.80
N VAL A 129 12.80 1.72 -1.26
CA VAL A 129 13.53 0.67 -0.52
C VAL A 129 14.03 1.21 0.83
N ARG A 130 14.62 2.42 0.83
CA ARG A 130 15.09 3.06 2.07
C ARG A 130 13.96 3.32 3.05
N THR A 131 12.80 3.73 2.56
CA THR A 131 11.64 4.03 3.40
C THR A 131 11.03 2.75 3.98
N LYS A 132 10.84 1.71 3.18
CA LYS A 132 10.34 0.40 3.64
C LYS A 132 11.29 -0.23 4.66
N HIS A 133 12.60 -0.20 4.41
CA HIS A 133 13.59 -0.70 5.37
C HIS A 133 13.62 0.09 6.68
N LYS A 134 13.33 1.40 6.64
CA LYS A 134 13.21 2.23 7.84
C LYS A 134 11.94 1.90 8.65
N ILE A 135 10.85 1.53 7.98
CA ILE A 135 9.60 1.11 8.62
C ILE A 135 9.80 -0.23 9.34
N ASP A 136 10.41 -1.21 8.67
CA ASP A 136 10.79 -2.48 9.29
C ASP A 136 12.00 -3.09 8.55
N LYS A 137 13.06 -3.38 9.31
CA LYS A 137 14.32 -3.91 8.81
C LYS A 137 14.22 -5.35 8.31
N CYS A 138 13.15 -6.06 8.65
CA CYS A 138 12.92 -7.45 8.26
C CYS A 138 12.39 -7.56 6.81
N HIS A 139 12.07 -6.45 6.16
CA HIS A 139 11.69 -6.46 4.75
C HIS A 139 12.84 -6.94 3.87
N GLU A 140 12.53 -7.84 2.94
CA GLU A 140 13.46 -8.38 1.96
C GLU A 140 13.15 -7.77 0.59
N PHE A 141 14.19 -7.49 -0.20
CA PHE A 141 14.05 -6.85 -1.51
C PHE A 141 14.78 -7.65 -2.59
N ALA A 142 14.18 -7.71 -3.77
CA ALA A 142 14.82 -8.20 -4.98
C ALA A 142 14.52 -7.23 -6.13
N LEU A 143 15.50 -7.02 -7.00
CA LEU A 143 15.31 -6.29 -8.26
C LEU A 143 15.43 -7.30 -9.40
N VAL A 144 14.40 -7.37 -10.24
CA VAL A 144 14.30 -8.32 -11.35
C VAL A 144 14.07 -7.54 -12.63
N VAL A 145 14.79 -7.94 -13.68
CA VAL A 145 14.44 -7.56 -15.05
C VAL A 145 13.49 -8.64 -15.55
N VAL A 146 12.27 -8.25 -15.93
CA VAL A 146 11.15 -9.17 -16.17
C VAL A 146 11.50 -10.16 -17.29
N ASN A 147 11.17 -11.43 -17.06
CA ASN A 147 11.16 -12.49 -18.06
C ASN A 147 9.87 -13.32 -17.90
N ASP A 148 9.28 -13.77 -19.01
CA ASP A 148 7.82 -13.92 -19.17
C ASP A 148 7.15 -15.12 -18.44
N ASP A 149 7.87 -16.20 -18.12
CA ASP A 149 7.18 -17.48 -17.88
C ASP A 149 6.79 -17.80 -16.41
N THR A 150 7.23 -17.01 -15.42
CA THR A 150 7.15 -17.41 -13.99
C THR A 150 6.02 -16.76 -13.18
N THR A 151 5.40 -15.70 -13.70
CA THR A 151 4.51 -14.79 -12.93
C THR A 151 3.08 -15.33 -12.73
N TRP A 152 2.55 -16.14 -13.66
CA TRP A 152 1.14 -16.50 -13.65
C TRP A 152 0.67 -17.35 -12.45
N LYS A 153 1.50 -18.30 -12.00
CA LYS A 153 1.13 -19.19 -10.88
C LYS A 153 1.11 -18.47 -9.53
N MET A 154 1.88 -17.39 -9.38
CA MET A 154 1.97 -16.64 -8.13
C MET A 154 0.69 -15.85 -7.85
N LEU A 155 -0.01 -15.38 -8.90
CA LEU A 155 -1.21 -14.55 -8.80
C LEU A 155 -2.36 -15.20 -8.01
N GLN A 156 -2.43 -16.54 -7.98
CA GLN A 156 -3.47 -17.28 -7.25
C GLN A 156 -3.26 -17.31 -5.72
N CYS A 157 -2.05 -17.03 -5.22
CA CYS A 157 -1.75 -17.05 -3.79
C CYS A 157 -2.38 -15.85 -3.07
N PRO A 158 -3.15 -16.00 -1.97
CA PRO A 158 -3.79 -14.88 -1.26
C PRO A 158 -2.79 -13.91 -0.63
N TYR A 159 -1.55 -14.34 -0.41
CA TYR A 159 -0.47 -13.53 0.15
C TYR A 159 0.47 -12.97 -0.93
N PHE A 160 0.15 -13.18 -2.21
CA PHE A 160 0.84 -12.55 -3.33
C PHE A 160 0.05 -11.33 -3.80
N PHE A 161 0.75 -10.19 -3.89
CA PHE A 161 0.23 -8.91 -4.32
C PHE A 161 1.02 -8.46 -5.55
N PHE A 162 0.32 -7.86 -6.51
CA PHE A 162 0.91 -7.41 -7.76
C PHE A 162 0.53 -5.95 -7.98
N ASP A 163 1.48 -5.03 -7.88
CA ASP A 163 1.23 -3.62 -8.14
C ASP A 163 1.90 -3.20 -9.45
N VAL A 164 1.32 -2.22 -10.14
CA VAL A 164 1.83 -1.73 -11.41
C VAL A 164 1.81 -0.22 -11.47
N VAL A 165 2.92 0.36 -11.93
CA VAL A 165 3.00 1.74 -12.42
C VAL A 165 3.30 1.63 -13.91
N TYR A 166 2.28 1.81 -14.74
CA TYR A 166 2.38 1.70 -16.19
C TYR A 166 2.68 3.08 -16.78
N ILE A 167 3.80 3.15 -17.50
CA ILE A 167 4.30 4.37 -18.11
C ILE A 167 4.01 4.31 -19.61
N HIS A 168 3.25 5.27 -20.14
CA HIS A 168 2.75 5.21 -21.52
C HIS A 168 3.00 6.51 -22.31
N ASN A 169 3.09 6.40 -23.64
CA ASN A 169 3.30 7.51 -24.58
C ASN A 169 2.00 8.15 -25.09
N GLY A 170 0.87 7.96 -24.40
CA GLY A 170 -0.50 8.07 -24.93
C GLY A 170 -0.99 9.41 -25.52
N THR A 171 -0.11 10.39 -25.73
CA THR A 171 -0.43 11.69 -26.33
C THR A 171 0.28 11.98 -27.66
N GLU A 172 1.39 11.30 -27.98
CA GLU A 172 2.15 11.58 -29.22
C GLU A 172 1.69 10.73 -30.41
N GLU A 173 1.13 9.54 -30.17
CA GLU A 173 0.79 8.58 -31.23
C GLU A 173 -0.71 8.29 -31.25
N LYS A 174 -1.45 9.06 -32.06
CA LYS A 174 -2.91 8.88 -32.28
C LYS A 174 -3.28 7.47 -32.79
N GLU A 175 -2.32 6.73 -33.34
CA GLU A 175 -2.52 5.37 -33.86
C GLU A 175 -2.43 4.31 -32.74
N GLU A 176 -1.66 4.55 -31.68
CA GLU A 176 -1.46 3.62 -30.55
C GLU A 176 -2.40 3.85 -29.37
N GLU A 177 -3.30 4.86 -29.41
CA GLU A 177 -4.16 5.21 -28.29
C GLU A 177 -5.04 4.04 -27.79
N THR A 178 -5.42 3.14 -28.70
CA THR A 178 -6.20 1.93 -28.37
C THR A 178 -5.30 0.84 -27.76
N SER A 179 -4.06 0.73 -28.22
CA SER A 179 -3.12 -0.35 -27.87
C SER A 179 -2.64 -0.30 -26.42
N TRP A 180 -2.27 0.88 -25.92
CA TRP A 180 -1.79 1.01 -24.54
C TRP A 180 -2.92 0.85 -23.50
N LYS A 181 -4.15 1.28 -23.85
CA LYS A 181 -5.33 1.10 -23.00
C LYS A 181 -5.69 -0.37 -22.86
N ASP A 182 -5.59 -1.13 -23.96
CA ASP A 182 -5.80 -2.58 -23.93
C ASP A 182 -4.74 -3.26 -23.05
N THR A 183 -3.47 -2.89 -23.20
CA THR A 183 -2.37 -3.38 -22.34
C THR A 183 -2.60 -3.06 -20.87
N TYR A 184 -3.03 -1.83 -20.57
CA TYR A 184 -3.35 -1.43 -19.22
C TYR A 184 -4.55 -2.19 -18.64
N ALA A 185 -5.57 -2.44 -19.45
CA ALA A 185 -6.71 -3.27 -19.09
C ALA A 185 -6.30 -4.74 -18.81
N LEU A 186 -5.30 -5.27 -19.53
CA LEU A 186 -4.75 -6.61 -19.26
C LEU A 186 -4.17 -6.73 -17.85
N PHE A 187 -3.47 -5.71 -17.33
CA PHE A 187 -3.03 -5.71 -15.93
C PHE A 187 -4.20 -5.77 -14.95
N GLY A 188 -5.34 -5.17 -15.31
CA GLY A 188 -6.58 -5.31 -14.55
C GLY A 188 -7.07 -6.75 -14.47
N GLY A 189 -6.87 -7.54 -15.53
CA GLY A 189 -7.22 -8.97 -15.57
C GLY A 189 -6.32 -9.86 -14.70
N LEU A 190 -5.11 -9.41 -14.35
CA LEU A 190 -4.20 -10.14 -13.46
C LEU A 190 -4.65 -10.07 -11.99
N ASP A 191 -5.41 -9.04 -11.62
CA ASP A 191 -5.86 -8.80 -10.26
C ASP A 191 -7.20 -9.47 -9.94
N SER A 192 -7.19 -10.79 -9.83
CA SER A 192 -8.37 -11.58 -9.43
C SER A 192 -8.92 -11.25 -8.04
N LYS A 193 -8.16 -10.51 -7.21
CA LYS A 193 -8.48 -10.21 -5.81
C LYS A 193 -8.93 -8.76 -5.58
N GLY A 194 -8.75 -7.87 -6.55
CA GLY A 194 -9.04 -6.44 -6.40
C GLY A 194 -8.08 -5.72 -5.44
N THR A 195 -6.99 -6.36 -5.02
CA THR A 195 -6.06 -5.85 -3.99
C THR A 195 -4.85 -5.14 -4.58
N SER A 196 -4.72 -5.16 -5.91
CA SER A 196 -3.59 -4.59 -6.64
C SER A 196 -3.79 -3.09 -6.82
N TYR A 197 -2.73 -2.32 -6.58
CA TYR A 197 -2.71 -0.90 -6.88
C TYR A 197 -2.13 -0.72 -8.28
N LYS A 198 -2.88 0.00 -9.13
CA LYS A 198 -2.57 0.19 -10.54
C LYS A 198 -2.54 1.69 -10.83
N TYR A 199 -1.42 2.18 -11.33
CA TYR A 199 -1.24 3.58 -11.70
C TYR A 199 -0.82 3.67 -13.16
N GLU A 200 -1.34 4.67 -13.86
CA GLU A 200 -0.92 5.06 -15.20
C GLU A 200 -0.24 6.43 -15.12
N VAL A 201 0.87 6.61 -15.84
CA VAL A 201 1.60 7.88 -15.91
C VAL A 201 2.04 8.13 -17.35
N SER A 202 1.81 9.35 -17.85
CA SER A 202 2.25 9.75 -19.18
C SER A 202 3.75 10.05 -19.21
N LEU A 203 4.45 9.58 -20.25
CA LEU A 203 5.87 9.91 -20.51
C LEU A 203 6.12 11.38 -20.84
N THR A 204 5.06 12.12 -21.19
CA THR A 204 5.12 13.56 -21.47
C THR A 204 4.72 14.43 -20.27
N GLY A 205 4.44 13.81 -19.12
CA GLY A 205 3.96 14.50 -17.92
C GLY A 205 5.07 14.94 -16.96
N PRO A 206 4.68 15.57 -15.83
CA PRO A 206 5.58 15.90 -14.74
C PRO A 206 6.16 14.65 -14.08
N ALA A 207 7.49 14.58 -13.94
CA ALA A 207 8.19 13.47 -13.28
C ALA A 207 7.75 13.25 -11.82
N VAL A 208 7.19 14.27 -11.16
CA VAL A 208 6.66 14.17 -9.79
C VAL A 208 5.50 13.18 -9.68
N GLU A 209 4.75 12.93 -10.76
CA GLU A 209 3.66 11.96 -10.74
C GLU A 209 4.16 10.53 -10.49
N LEU A 210 5.31 10.16 -11.05
CA LEU A 210 5.96 8.87 -10.77
C LEU A 210 6.36 8.74 -9.30
N HIS A 211 6.95 9.79 -8.73
CA HIS A 211 7.29 9.83 -7.31
C HIS A 211 6.05 9.68 -6.43
N ASN A 212 4.96 10.37 -6.76
CA ASN A 212 3.71 10.29 -6.03
C ASN A 212 3.09 8.87 -6.11
N CYS A 213 3.12 8.23 -7.28
CA CYS A 213 2.64 6.87 -7.44
C CYS A 213 3.47 5.88 -6.61
N MET A 214 4.79 5.95 -6.69
CA MET A 214 5.68 5.08 -5.90
C MET A 214 5.51 5.30 -4.39
N ALA A 215 5.27 6.53 -3.94
CA ALA A 215 5.00 6.82 -2.53
C ALA A 215 3.71 6.15 -2.04
N LYS A 216 2.64 6.11 -2.85
CA LYS A 216 1.38 5.42 -2.51
C LYS A 216 1.57 3.91 -2.34
N LEU A 217 2.54 3.33 -3.05
CA LEU A 217 2.89 1.90 -2.94
C LEU A 217 3.67 1.55 -1.66
N LEU A 218 4.08 2.52 -0.85
CA LEU A 218 4.71 2.24 0.45
C LEU A 218 3.78 1.52 1.42
N ALA A 219 2.46 1.71 1.28
CA ALA A 219 1.46 1.15 2.17
C ALA A 219 1.50 -0.38 2.15
N HIS A 220 1.55 -1.00 3.33
CA HIS A 220 1.64 -2.45 3.49
C HIS A 220 0.43 -3.13 2.80
N PRO A 221 0.62 -4.13 1.91
CA PRO A 221 -0.47 -4.71 1.11
C PRO A 221 -1.63 -5.30 1.93
N LEU A 222 -1.34 -5.89 3.10
CA LEU A 222 -2.37 -6.38 4.03
C LEU A 222 -3.13 -5.29 4.80
N GLN A 223 -2.60 -4.08 4.89
CA GLN A 223 -3.16 -3.01 5.73
C GLN A 223 -3.82 -1.90 4.92
N ARG A 224 -3.35 -1.69 3.68
CA ARG A 224 -3.89 -0.66 2.79
C ARG A 224 -5.34 -0.99 2.41
N PRO A 225 -6.20 0.02 2.23
CA PRO A 225 -7.55 -0.19 1.72
C PRO A 225 -7.52 -0.53 0.22
N PHE A 226 -8.67 -0.84 -0.37
CA PHE A 226 -8.80 -0.83 -1.83
C PHE A 226 -8.38 0.52 -2.41
N GLN A 227 -7.79 0.51 -3.60
CA GLN A 227 -7.26 1.73 -4.21
C GLN A 227 -8.32 2.82 -4.36
N THR A 228 -9.56 2.43 -4.67
CA THR A 228 -10.72 3.33 -4.79
C THR A 228 -11.10 4.04 -3.49
N HIS A 229 -10.66 3.53 -2.35
CA HIS A 229 -10.91 4.11 -1.03
C HIS A 229 -9.70 4.87 -0.46
N ALA A 230 -8.56 4.88 -1.17
CA ALA A 230 -7.36 5.55 -0.72
C ALA A 230 -7.38 7.04 -1.09
N SER A 231 -7.39 7.91 -0.08
CA SER A 231 -7.24 9.37 -0.23
C SER A 231 -6.10 9.88 0.64
N TYR A 232 -5.33 10.83 0.12
CA TYR A 232 -4.12 11.36 0.75
C TYR A 232 -4.21 12.86 1.06
N SER A 233 -5.17 13.58 0.46
CA SER A 233 -5.42 15.00 0.72
C SER A 233 -6.48 15.13 1.81
N LEU A 234 -6.06 14.97 3.07
CA LEU A 234 -6.93 15.11 4.24
C LEU A 234 -6.89 16.51 4.89
N LEU A 235 -6.04 17.38 4.37
CA LEU A 235 -5.97 18.77 4.79
C LEU A 235 -7.01 19.56 4.01
N GLU A 236 -7.80 20.37 4.71
CA GLU A 236 -8.73 21.32 4.09
C GLU A 236 -7.92 22.29 3.22
N GLU A 237 -8.37 22.55 1.99
CA GLU A 237 -7.82 23.63 1.18
C GLU A 237 -8.22 24.94 1.89
N GLU A 238 -7.23 25.72 2.37
CA GLU A 238 -7.51 27.06 2.89
C GLU A 238 -8.19 27.86 1.76
N GLU A 239 -9.47 28.19 1.96
CA GLU A 239 -10.22 29.10 1.09
C GLU A 239 -9.38 30.36 0.85
N PRO A 240 -9.15 30.77 -0.41
CA PRO A 240 -8.38 31.97 -0.68
C PRO A 240 -9.10 33.16 -0.06
N ALA A 241 -8.47 33.78 0.94
CA ALA A 241 -9.00 34.97 1.60
C ALA A 241 -9.43 35.99 0.54
N GLU A 242 -10.74 36.25 0.45
CA GLU A 242 -11.28 37.30 -0.39
C GLU A 242 -10.60 38.61 0.01
N MET A 243 -9.73 39.10 -0.88
CA MET A 243 -9.09 40.39 -0.73
C MET A 243 -10.20 41.42 -0.94
N GLU A 244 -10.83 41.86 0.15
CA GLU A 244 -11.79 42.95 0.11
C GLU A 244 -11.05 44.21 -0.37
N ALA A 245 -11.18 44.49 -1.67
CA ALA A 245 -10.62 45.68 -2.29
C ALA A 245 -11.31 46.90 -1.69
N THR A 246 -10.65 47.56 -0.75
CA THR A 246 -11.10 48.87 -0.25
C THR A 246 -10.83 49.90 -1.34
N VAL A 247 -11.92 50.50 -1.83
CA VAL A 247 -11.97 51.59 -2.83
C VAL A 247 -11.40 52.88 -2.25
#